data_AF-A0A928GKV3-F1
#
_entry.id   AF-A0A928GKV3-F1
#
_cell.length_a   1.000
_cell.length_b   1.000
_cell.length_c   1.000
_cell.angle_alpha   90.00
_cell.angle_beta   90.00
_cell.angle_gamma   90.00
#
_symmetry.space_group_name_H-M   'P 1'
#
loop_
_entity.id
_entity.type
_entity.pdbx_description
1 polymer ?
#
loop_
_entity_poly.entity_id
_entity_poly.type
_entity_poly.pdbx_seq_one_letter_code
_entity_poly.pdbx_strand_id
1 'polypeptide(L)' 'MGKNIQYSGLALIIIAAAVLIASYFCGWNNINAVNFGAFALMIVGLIVYIVGGKKDLAE' A
#
# COMPACT_ATOMS: atom_id res chain seq x y z
N MET A 1 13.50 15.31 6.07
CA MET A 1 13.62 14.29 4.98
C MET A 1 12.39 13.35 4.89
N GLY A 2 11.27 13.65 5.59
CA GLY A 2 10.12 12.75 5.77
C GLY A 2 9.09 12.71 4.63
N LYS A 3 8.89 13.83 3.91
CA LYS A 3 7.91 13.91 2.81
C LYS A 3 8.04 12.83 1.73
N ASN A 4 9.26 12.52 1.28
CA ASN A 4 9.48 11.49 0.25
C ASN A 4 9.03 10.08 0.71
N ILE A 5 9.17 9.79 2.01
CA ILE A 5 8.75 8.50 2.59
C ILE A 5 7.22 8.43 2.68
N GLN A 6 6.57 9.51 3.09
CA GLN A 6 5.10 9.58 3.09
C GLN A 6 4.51 9.42 1.68
N TYR A 7 5.04 10.11 0.67
CA TYR A 7 4.57 9.97 -0.72
C TYR A 7 4.78 8.55 -1.26
N SER A 8 5.91 7.91 -0.92
CA SER A 8 6.18 6.52 -1.31
C SER A 8 5.22 5.51 -0.67
N GLY A 9 4.88 5.70 0.61
CA GLY A 9 3.89 4.86 1.30
C GLY A 9 2.48 5.04 0.73
N LEU A 10 2.12 6.27 0.39
CA LEU A 10 0.82 6.58 -0.23
C LEU A 10 0.71 5.99 -1.65
N ALA A 11 1.78 6.06 -2.44
CA ALA A 11 1.85 5.42 -3.76
C ALA A 11 1.69 3.89 -3.67
N LEU A 12 2.33 3.25 -2.69
CA LEU A 12 2.18 1.81 -2.42
C LEU A 12 0.73 1.41 -2.10
N ILE A 13 0.02 2.22 -1.30
CA ILE A 13 -1.39 2.00 -0.96
C ILE A 13 -2.26 2.10 -2.22
N ILE A 14 -2.04 3.11 -3.07
CA ILE A 14 -2.79 3.30 -4.32
C ILE A 14 -2.58 2.12 -5.27
N ILE A 15 -1.33 1.66 -5.43
CA ILE A 15 -1.01 0.51 -6.28
C ILE A 15 -1.68 -0.76 -5.74
N ALA A 16 -1.65 -0.99 -4.42
CA ALA A 16 -2.32 -2.13 -3.80
C ALA A 16 -3.84 -2.12 -4.06
N ALA A 17 -4.48 -0.96 -3.91
CA ALA A 17 -5.91 -0.79 -4.19
C ALA A 17 -6.25 -1.02 -5.66
N ALA A 18 -5.41 -0.55 -6.59
CA ALA A 18 -5.59 -0.79 -8.02
C ALA A 18 -5.47 -2.28 -8.36
N VAL A 19 -4.53 -2.99 -7.73
CA VAL A 19 -4.37 -4.45 -7.91
C VAL A 19 -5.56 -5.23 -7.36
N LEU A 20 -6.12 -4.83 -6.21
CA LEU A 20 -7.36 -5.39 -5.65
C LEU A 20 -8.55 -5.21 -6.60
N ILE A 21 -8.73 -4.01 -7.13
CA ILE A 21 -9.82 -3.73 -8.07
C ILE A 21 -9.60 -4.57 -9.34
N ALA A 22 -8.39 -4.55 -9.92
CA ALA A 22 -8.07 -5.31 -11.11
C ALA A 22 -8.25 -6.82 -10.91
N SER A 23 -7.93 -7.36 -9.74
CA SER A 23 -8.09 -8.80 -9.46
C SER A 23 -9.55 -9.25 -9.44
N TYR A 24 -10.47 -8.37 -9.01
CA TYR A 24 -11.91 -8.64 -9.07
C TYR A 24 -12.44 -8.62 -10.51
N PHE A 25 -11.92 -7.75 -11.38
CA PHE A 25 -12.37 -7.66 -12.78
C PHE A 25 -11.66 -8.66 -13.72
N CYS A 26 -10.43 -9.07 -13.42
CA CYS A 26 -9.59 -9.87 -14.32
C CYS A 26 -9.73 -11.40 -14.11
N GLY A 27 -10.55 -11.85 -13.14
CA GLY A 27 -10.88 -13.27 -12.98
C GLY A 27 -9.65 -14.16 -12.73
N TRP A 28 -8.75 -13.74 -11.84
CA TRP A 28 -7.55 -14.52 -11.54
C TRP A 28 -7.90 -15.84 -10.83
N ASN A 29 -7.34 -16.96 -11.31
CA ASN A 29 -7.56 -18.31 -10.78
C ASN A 29 -7.28 -18.46 -9.27
N ASN A 30 -6.52 -17.54 -8.68
CA ASN A 30 -6.24 -17.51 -7.25
C ASN A 30 -6.50 -16.12 -6.65
N ILE A 31 -7.76 -15.69 -6.70
CA ILE A 31 -8.24 -14.42 -6.15
C ILE A 31 -7.88 -14.27 -4.66
N ASN A 32 -7.84 -15.37 -3.90
CA ASN A 32 -7.51 -15.36 -2.47
C ASN A 32 -6.05 -14.97 -2.23
N ALA A 33 -5.09 -15.56 -2.97
CA ALA A 33 -3.68 -15.21 -2.84
C ALA A 33 -3.42 -13.75 -3.22
N VAL A 34 -4.17 -13.23 -4.19
CA VAL A 34 -4.01 -11.86 -4.68
C VAL A 34 -4.61 -10.86 -3.71
N ASN A 35 -5.83 -11.12 -3.22
CA ASN A 35 -6.45 -10.31 -2.19
C ASN A 35 -5.57 -10.28 -0.93
N PHE A 36 -4.99 -11.42 -0.54
CA PHE A 36 -4.06 -11.51 0.59
C PHE A 36 -2.77 -10.73 0.35
N GLY A 37 -2.15 -10.87 -0.83
CA GLY A 37 -0.93 -10.15 -1.20
C GLY A 37 -1.15 -8.62 -1.27
N ALA A 38 -2.27 -8.19 -1.84
CA ALA A 38 -2.62 -6.78 -1.90
C ALA A 38 -2.96 -6.21 -0.52
N PHE A 39 -3.63 -6.98 0.34
CA PHE A 39 -3.88 -6.59 1.72
C PHE A 39 -2.57 -6.44 2.52
N ALA A 40 -1.63 -7.37 2.36
CA ALA A 40 -0.31 -7.27 2.98
C ALA A 40 0.47 -6.04 2.48
N LEU A 41 0.44 -5.76 1.18
CA LEU A 41 1.02 -4.55 0.58
C LEU A 41 0.40 -3.26 1.14
N MET A 42 -0.92 -3.26 1.34
CA MET A 42 -1.63 -2.11 1.92
C MET A 42 -1.21 -1.88 3.38
N ILE A 43 -1.06 -2.94 4.18
CA ILE A 43 -0.54 -2.85 5.56
C ILE A 43 0.89 -2.29 5.57
N VAL A 44 1.78 -2.80 4.71
CA VAL A 44 3.16 -2.31 4.62
C VAL A 44 3.19 -0.84 4.21
N GLY A 45 2.39 -0.44 3.22
CA GLY A 45 2.25 0.96 2.81
C GLY A 45 1.75 1.86 3.93
N LEU A 46 0.78 1.38 4.74
CA LEU A 46 0.25 2.11 5.90
C LEU A 46 1.32 2.30 6.99
N ILE A 47 2.11 1.26 7.28
CA ILE A 47 3.21 1.34 8.25
C ILE A 47 4.26 2.36 7.78
N VAL A 48 4.67 2.30 6.50
CA VAL A 48 5.63 3.25 5.92
C VAL A 48 5.09 4.68 5.96
N TYR A 49 3.80 4.87 5.67
CA TYR A 49 3.15 6.17 5.75
C TYR A 49 3.13 6.73 7.19
N ILE A 50 2.73 5.93 8.17
CA ILE A 50 2.68 6.32 9.59
C ILE A 50 4.09 6.61 10.13
N VAL A 51 5.05 5.74 9.86
CA VAL A 51 6.45 5.91 10.33
C VAL A 51 7.11 7.10 9.64
N GLY A 52 6.90 7.27 8.33
CA GLY A 52 7.36 8.42 7.57
C GLY A 52 6.79 9.75 8.07
N GLY A 53 5.52 9.76 8.45
CA GLY A 53 4.87 10.95 9.03
C GLY A 53 5.31 11.29 10.44
N LYS A 54 5.62 10.29 11.28
CA LYS A 54 6.18 10.54 12.62
C LYS A 54 7.58 11.16 12.55
N LYS A 55 8.37 10.88 11.52
CA LYS A 55 9.68 11.53 11.32
C LYS A 55 9.54 12.98 10.86
N ASP A 56 8.46 13.34 10.16
CA ASP A 56 8.20 14.72 9.71
C ASP A 56 7.65 15.61 10.85
N LEU A 57 6.96 15.03 11.85
CA LEU A 57 6.48 15.75 13.04
C LEU A 57 7.53 15.94 14.16
N ALA A 58 8.69 15.28 14.04
CA ALA A 58 9.77 15.32 15.02
C ALA A 58 10.99 16.15 14.54
N GLU A 59 10.98 16.64 13.30
CA GLU A 59 11.87 17.68 12.74
C GLU A 59 11.16 19.04 12.80
#